data_AF-A0A537ZIR7-F1
#
_entry.id   AF-A0A537ZIR7-F1
#
_cell.length_a   1.000
_cell.length_b   1.000
_cell.length_c   1.000
_cell.angle_alpha   90.00
_cell.angle_beta   90.00
_cell.angle_gamma   90.00
#
_symmetry.space_group_name_H-M   'P 1'
#
loop_
_entity.id
_entity.type
_entity.pdbx_description
1 polymer ?
#
loop_
_entity_poly.entity_id
_entity_poly.type
_entity_poly.pdbx_seq_one_letter_code
_entity_poly.pdbx_strand_id
1 'polypeptide(L)'
;MPRGRCRARRGSGRARELPGRRKEVRAPRHDRRRGGGVRRLRPPSDRGQGEHRGGSHARPGAPDRLLPAPSLLPHGAPCARVRRRAGAGGRDLRARRLPGAGARGGPPGRVGLARGHRRRGRLRRAARVLDADDRRRGAAPVLDPARGGRAAHARRGRHRPAGRAARGAGAGGARRRGGAVTSPPEGVEQDYPLQRLTTIRTGGPADWFARAGSSERLAGLLDWARERSLAVGVVGSGSNLLIADEGFRGLVLKLDDDLATIVPEGRRLLCGGGARLPQASAMAARLGLTGLEFGVNIPGTVGGAVKMNANAYGGDLSRVLEWVEVARPGEVDRRTPVDLGFQYRRSNLEPGEVVARASFLLADAEPADVKRTLADMRSQRKAAQPSGIKTFGSTFKNPDDPRAEGRSAGQLLDAAGCRGLTVGGARFSEKHANFVENAGRATTADVIALMAEGRRRVRERFGIELEPEVQILGEVDTSELRS
;
A
#
# COMPACT_ATOMS: atom_id res chain seq x y z
N MET A 1 2.61 -73.81 21.51
CA MET A 1 3.49 -74.63 20.62
C MET A 1 4.64 -73.75 20.11
N PRO A 2 5.86 -74.28 19.90
CA PRO A 2 7.04 -73.67 20.56
C PRO A 2 8.27 -73.40 19.65
N ARG A 3 9.37 -72.97 20.31
CA ARG A 3 10.79 -72.83 19.83
C ARG A 3 11.09 -71.47 19.16
N GLY A 4 12.10 -70.67 19.52
CA GLY A 4 13.05 -70.69 20.66
C GLY A 4 14.52 -70.80 20.25
N ARG A 5 15.42 -70.04 20.92
CA ARG A 5 16.78 -70.44 21.35
C ARG A 5 17.60 -69.26 21.92
N CYS A 6 18.20 -69.49 23.08
CA CYS A 6 19.26 -68.65 23.66
C CYS A 6 20.60 -68.89 22.95
N ARG A 7 21.54 -67.94 23.06
CA ARG A 7 22.89 -68.22 23.62
C ARG A 7 23.62 -66.94 24.01
N ALA A 8 24.19 -66.95 25.21
CA ALA A 8 25.08 -65.91 25.72
C ALA A 8 26.55 -66.30 25.51
N ARG A 9 27.47 -65.33 25.62
CA ARG A 9 28.86 -65.56 26.07
C ARG A 9 29.42 -64.29 26.74
N ARG A 10 30.15 -64.49 27.85
CA ARG A 10 30.90 -63.45 28.58
C ARG A 10 32.40 -63.55 28.26
N GLY A 11 33.13 -62.46 28.46
CA GLY A 11 34.60 -62.39 28.54
C GLY A 11 35.06 -60.96 28.23
N SER A 12 35.53 -60.15 29.18
CA SER A 12 36.78 -60.22 29.98
C SER A 12 38.04 -59.80 29.21
N GLY A 13 38.68 -58.69 29.61
CA GLY A 13 40.00 -58.27 29.10
C GLY A 13 40.25 -56.77 29.24
N ARG A 14 41.42 -56.37 29.77
CA ARG A 14 41.81 -54.98 30.04
C ARG A 14 42.83 -54.43 29.02
N ALA A 15 42.74 -53.12 28.80
CA ALA A 15 43.84 -52.13 28.64
C ALA A 15 44.87 -52.22 27.49
N ARG A 16 44.98 -51.08 26.75
CA ARG A 16 46.16 -50.25 26.44
C ARG A 16 45.64 -49.00 25.67
N GLU A 17 45.92 -47.76 26.09
CA GLU A 17 47.09 -46.91 25.72
C GLU A 17 47.20 -46.71 24.19
N LEU A 18 47.26 -45.52 23.57
CA LEU A 18 47.65 -44.12 23.89
C LEU A 18 47.02 -43.17 22.79
N PRO A 19 47.38 -41.87 22.64
CA PRO A 19 47.51 -40.78 23.61
C PRO A 19 46.62 -39.54 23.26
N GLY A 20 46.39 -38.64 24.22
CA GLY A 20 45.66 -37.39 23.97
C GLY A 20 46.54 -36.21 23.51
N ARG A 21 45.91 -35.19 22.90
CA ARG A 21 46.46 -33.82 22.81
C ARG A 21 45.38 -32.76 23.08
N ARG A 22 45.31 -32.31 24.33
CA ARG A 22 44.99 -30.90 24.66
C ARG A 22 46.32 -30.17 24.87
N LYS A 23 46.42 -28.91 24.45
CA LYS A 23 47.37 -27.94 25.03
C LYS A 23 46.76 -26.56 25.04
N GLU A 24 46.97 -25.86 26.15
CA GLU A 24 46.52 -24.50 26.41
C GLU A 24 47.58 -23.46 26.02
N VAL A 25 47.08 -22.24 25.77
CA VAL A 25 47.65 -20.92 26.07
C VAL A 25 49.10 -20.85 26.61
N ARG A 26 49.98 -20.13 25.88
CA ARG A 26 50.75 -18.98 26.41
C ARG A 26 51.43 -18.16 25.31
N ALA A 27 51.64 -16.87 25.58
CA ALA A 27 52.27 -15.90 24.68
C ALA A 27 53.81 -15.83 24.84
N PRO A 28 54.53 -15.19 23.89
CA PRO A 28 55.86 -14.65 24.13
C PRO A 28 55.87 -13.10 24.24
N ARG A 29 56.85 -12.55 24.96
CA ARG A 29 57.14 -11.12 25.12
C ARG A 29 58.45 -10.75 24.42
N HIS A 30 58.54 -9.50 23.97
CA HIS A 30 59.73 -8.64 23.83
C HIS A 30 61.06 -9.19 23.28
N ASP A 31 61.57 -8.51 22.24
CA ASP A 31 62.90 -7.88 22.34
C ASP A 31 62.90 -6.47 21.69
N ARG A 32 64.02 -5.75 21.78
CA ARG A 32 64.16 -4.41 22.34
C ARG A 32 65.30 -3.64 21.62
N ARG A 33 65.29 -2.28 21.68
CA ARG A 33 66.35 -1.29 21.29
C ARG A 33 66.40 -0.87 19.80
N ARG A 34 66.78 0.37 19.41
CA ARG A 34 67.00 1.67 20.12
C ARG A 34 67.06 2.85 19.12
N GLY A 35 66.72 4.06 19.58
CA GLY A 35 67.01 5.36 18.91
C GLY A 35 66.01 5.76 17.81
N GLY A 36 65.68 7.03 17.59
CA GLY A 36 66.00 8.28 18.30
C GLY A 36 65.67 9.49 17.42
N GLY A 37 65.08 10.57 17.95
CA GLY A 37 64.83 11.79 17.17
C GLY A 37 63.51 12.51 17.51
N VAL A 38 63.61 13.64 18.20
CA VAL A 38 62.50 14.56 18.48
C VAL A 38 62.39 15.59 17.35
N ARG A 39 61.16 15.90 16.90
CA ARG A 39 60.83 17.23 16.35
C ARG A 39 59.34 17.55 16.50
N ARG A 40 59.03 18.54 17.33
CA ARG A 40 57.73 19.24 17.35
C ARG A 40 57.73 20.30 16.24
N LEU A 41 56.58 20.55 15.63
CA LEU A 41 56.31 21.81 14.91
C LEU A 41 55.01 22.46 15.41
N ARG A 42 54.96 23.79 15.29
CA ARG A 42 54.07 24.72 16.01
C ARG A 42 52.74 24.99 15.26
N PRO A 43 51.72 25.52 15.95
CA PRO A 43 50.55 26.13 15.31
C PRO A 43 50.91 27.47 14.63
N PRO A 44 50.09 27.98 13.69
CA PRO A 44 50.17 29.34 13.18
C PRO A 44 49.74 30.38 14.22
N SER A 45 50.15 31.63 14.02
CA SER A 45 50.09 32.73 14.99
C SER A 45 49.07 33.82 14.67
N ASP A 46 48.51 34.44 15.70
CA ASP A 46 47.79 35.72 15.62
C ASP A 46 48.70 36.89 15.19
N ARG A 47 48.12 37.80 14.39
CA ARG A 47 48.37 39.26 14.27
C ARG A 47 47.35 39.80 13.26
N GLY A 48 46.62 40.90 13.48
CA GLY A 48 46.64 41.82 14.62
C GLY A 48 45.34 42.66 14.69
N GLN A 49 45.36 43.67 15.56
CA GLN A 49 44.20 44.46 15.98
C GLN A 49 43.74 45.52 14.96
N GLY A 50 42.49 45.97 15.09
CA GLY A 50 41.94 47.14 14.41
C GLY A 50 40.50 47.41 14.84
N GLU A 51 40.30 48.28 15.83
CA GLU A 51 38.98 48.79 16.19
C GLU A 51 38.45 49.72 15.08
N HIS A 52 37.13 49.74 14.83
CA HIS A 52 36.35 50.98 14.75
C HIS A 52 34.84 50.73 14.69
N ARG A 53 34.07 51.78 15.01
CA ARG A 53 32.62 51.75 15.28
C ARG A 53 31.79 51.99 14.02
N GLY A 54 30.57 51.44 14.03
CA GLY A 54 29.36 52.16 13.63
C GLY A 54 28.76 51.86 12.25
N GLY A 55 27.47 52.19 12.12
CA GLY A 55 26.84 52.47 10.82
C GLY A 55 25.88 51.41 10.29
N SER A 56 24.59 51.59 10.56
CA SER A 56 23.50 51.05 9.75
C SER A 56 23.58 51.53 8.29
N HIS A 57 23.14 50.72 7.32
CA HIS A 57 22.18 51.11 6.27
C HIS A 57 21.67 49.86 5.51
N ALA A 58 20.62 50.02 4.70
CA ALA A 58 19.79 48.91 4.22
C ALA A 58 19.41 49.01 2.73
N ARG A 59 18.93 47.87 2.17
CA ARG A 59 18.15 47.69 0.92
C ARG A 59 18.93 47.76 -0.43
N PRO A 60 18.37 47.27 -1.56
CA PRO A 60 17.54 46.04 -1.74
C PRO A 60 17.77 45.26 -3.07
N GLY A 61 17.20 44.03 -3.15
CA GLY A 61 16.85 43.34 -4.42
C GLY A 61 17.91 42.35 -4.96
N ALA A 62 17.56 41.27 -5.69
CA ALA A 62 16.26 40.74 -6.14
C ALA A 62 16.34 39.18 -6.32
N PRO A 63 15.32 38.44 -6.79
CA PRO A 63 14.83 37.24 -6.08
C PRO A 63 15.32 35.88 -6.59
N ASP A 64 15.44 34.92 -5.66
CA ASP A 64 15.52 33.50 -5.98
C ASP A 64 14.17 32.95 -6.45
N ARG A 65 14.17 32.24 -7.59
CA ARG A 65 12.98 31.60 -8.17
C ARG A 65 12.66 30.29 -7.47
N LEU A 66 11.98 30.38 -6.32
CA LEU A 66 11.29 29.22 -5.74
C LEU A 66 10.10 28.83 -6.62
N LEU A 67 10.20 27.68 -7.29
CA LEU A 67 9.07 27.05 -7.98
C LEU A 67 8.04 26.61 -6.92
N PRO A 68 6.76 27.02 -7.01
CA PRO A 68 5.76 26.57 -6.07
C PRO A 68 5.49 25.07 -6.25
N ALA A 69 5.42 24.34 -5.13
CA ALA A 69 4.85 23.00 -5.13
C ALA A 69 3.38 23.06 -5.59
N PRO A 70 2.86 22.07 -6.34
CA PRO A 70 1.52 22.13 -6.91
C PRO A 70 0.46 22.23 -5.80
N SER A 71 -0.26 23.35 -5.79
CA SER A 71 -1.37 23.62 -4.90
C SER A 71 -2.58 22.76 -5.28
N LEU A 72 -3.06 21.95 -4.34
CA LEU A 72 -4.40 21.38 -4.42
C LEU A 72 -5.39 22.47 -3.97
N LEU A 73 -6.16 23.01 -4.91
CA LEU A 73 -7.21 23.99 -4.61
C LEU A 73 -8.39 23.30 -3.91
N PRO A 74 -9.05 23.96 -2.94
CA PRO A 74 -10.24 23.42 -2.29
C PRO A 74 -11.43 23.33 -3.25
N HIS A 75 -12.29 22.33 -3.04
CA HIS A 75 -13.48 22.11 -3.86
C HIS A 75 -14.53 23.21 -3.66
N GLY A 76 -14.88 23.93 -4.74
CA GLY A 76 -16.05 24.81 -4.75
C GLY A 76 -17.36 24.02 -4.75
N ALA A 77 -18.31 24.41 -3.89
CA ALA A 77 -19.62 23.77 -3.80
C ALA A 77 -20.50 24.08 -5.04
N PRO A 78 -21.37 23.14 -5.48
CA PRO A 78 -22.18 23.33 -6.68
C PRO A 78 -23.42 24.21 -6.41
N CYS A 79 -23.38 25.49 -6.82
CA CYS A 79 -24.57 26.31 -6.89
C CYS A 79 -25.46 25.92 -8.08
N ALA A 80 -26.63 25.34 -7.80
CA ALA A 80 -27.64 25.08 -8.82
C ALA A 80 -28.20 26.41 -9.39
N ARG A 81 -28.11 26.59 -10.71
CA ARG A 81 -28.87 27.63 -11.44
C ARG A 81 -29.85 26.99 -12.41
N VAL A 82 -31.11 26.95 -11.98
CA VAL A 82 -32.25 26.69 -12.86
C VAL A 82 -32.51 27.91 -13.74
N ARG A 83 -32.48 27.77 -15.07
CA ARG A 83 -33.28 28.58 -16.00
C ARG A 83 -33.83 27.72 -17.14
N ARG A 84 -35.03 28.08 -17.60
CA ARG A 84 -35.91 27.27 -18.48
C ARG A 84 -35.62 27.46 -19.98
N ARG A 85 -36.14 26.49 -20.74
CA ARG A 85 -36.24 26.39 -22.21
C ARG A 85 -36.66 27.67 -22.96
N ALA A 86 -36.01 27.88 -24.11
CA ALA A 86 -36.59 28.06 -25.45
C ALA A 86 -35.46 27.69 -26.46
N GLY A 87 -35.65 27.26 -27.71
CA GLY A 87 -36.86 26.99 -28.50
C GLY A 87 -36.59 27.23 -30.00
N ALA A 88 -36.91 26.24 -30.85
CA ALA A 88 -36.98 26.30 -32.34
C ALA A 88 -35.69 26.28 -33.21
N GLY A 89 -35.79 25.51 -34.33
CA GLY A 89 -35.05 25.67 -35.61
C GLY A 89 -33.57 25.24 -35.66
N GLY A 90 -33.04 24.66 -36.76
CA GLY A 90 -33.69 24.17 -37.99
C GLY A 90 -32.75 24.17 -39.21
N ARG A 91 -32.45 22.97 -39.75
CA ARG A 91 -31.92 22.65 -41.11
C ARG A 91 -30.48 23.06 -41.52
N ASP A 92 -29.81 22.04 -42.08
CA ASP A 92 -28.87 21.99 -43.22
C ASP A 92 -28.19 23.26 -43.76
N LEU A 93 -26.89 23.14 -44.07
CA LEU A 93 -26.40 23.35 -45.44
C LEU A 93 -25.04 22.67 -45.71
N ARG A 94 -24.73 22.48 -47.00
CA ARG A 94 -23.65 21.61 -47.51
C ARG A 94 -22.34 22.36 -47.78
N ALA A 95 -21.24 21.61 -47.62
CA ALA A 95 -20.03 21.53 -48.46
C ALA A 95 -19.40 22.81 -49.08
N ARG A 96 -18.07 22.90 -48.95
CA ARG A 96 -17.17 23.28 -50.06
C ARG A 96 -15.79 22.60 -49.93
N ARG A 97 -15.45 21.77 -50.92
CA ARG A 97 -14.07 21.38 -51.27
C ARG A 97 -13.54 22.34 -52.35
N LEU A 98 -12.22 22.30 -52.62
CA LEU A 98 -11.47 22.43 -53.90
C LEU A 98 -10.05 23.04 -53.59
N PRO A 99 -9.05 23.06 -54.51
CA PRO A 99 -8.15 21.92 -54.75
C PRO A 99 -6.65 22.32 -54.95
N GLY A 100 -5.81 21.37 -55.41
CA GLY A 100 -4.45 21.62 -55.93
C GLY A 100 -3.36 20.92 -55.10
N ALA A 101 -2.71 19.82 -55.48
CA ALA A 101 -2.06 19.43 -56.75
C ALA A 101 -0.74 20.15 -57.01
N GLY A 102 0.38 19.47 -56.72
CA GLY A 102 1.75 19.96 -56.94
C GLY A 102 2.77 18.83 -56.77
N ALA A 103 3.06 18.10 -57.86
CA ALA A 103 4.09 17.06 -57.87
C ALA A 103 4.80 17.03 -59.22
N ARG A 104 6.13 17.27 -59.21
CA ARG A 104 7.17 16.85 -60.19
C ARG A 104 8.49 17.54 -59.81
N GLY A 105 9.61 16.81 -59.88
CA GLY A 105 10.95 17.37 -59.63
C GLY A 105 11.88 16.41 -58.91
N GLY A 106 12.49 15.48 -59.66
CA GLY A 106 13.58 14.62 -59.20
C GLY A 106 14.97 15.24 -59.44
N PRO A 107 16.06 14.45 -59.40
CA PRO A 107 17.08 14.59 -58.35
C PRO A 107 18.45 15.09 -58.85
N PRO A 108 19.40 15.28 -57.93
CA PRO A 108 20.61 14.42 -57.89
C PRO A 108 20.96 14.00 -56.45
N GLY A 109 21.97 13.20 -56.12
CA GLY A 109 23.01 12.49 -56.88
C GLY A 109 23.92 11.74 -55.86
N ARG A 110 24.56 10.63 -56.25
CA ARG A 110 25.23 9.71 -55.31
C ARG A 110 26.66 10.13 -54.93
N VAL A 111 27.00 9.98 -53.65
CA VAL A 111 28.31 9.51 -53.12
C VAL A 111 27.93 8.71 -51.85
N GLY A 112 28.43 7.54 -51.48
CA GLY A 112 29.61 6.78 -51.89
C GLY A 112 30.32 6.32 -50.61
N LEU A 113 30.34 4.99 -50.39
CA LEU A 113 31.17 4.18 -49.46
C LEU A 113 30.62 3.96 -48.02
N ALA A 114 30.87 2.83 -47.33
CA ALA A 114 31.20 1.45 -47.72
C ALA A 114 31.08 0.51 -46.47
N ARG A 115 30.99 -0.82 -46.69
CA ARG A 115 31.10 -1.93 -45.70
C ARG A 115 29.92 -2.07 -44.68
N GLY A 116 29.39 -3.26 -44.38
CA GLY A 116 29.75 -4.59 -44.87
C GLY A 116 28.69 -5.70 -44.67
N HIS A 117 28.90 -6.79 -45.40
CA HIS A 117 28.38 -8.16 -45.20
C HIS A 117 28.61 -8.69 -43.76
N ARG A 118 27.96 -9.72 -43.18
CA ARG A 118 26.97 -10.80 -43.51
C ARG A 118 26.33 -11.22 -42.14
N ARG A 119 25.31 -12.09 -41.96
CA ARG A 119 24.58 -13.04 -42.83
C ARG A 119 23.06 -13.09 -42.46
N ARG A 120 22.47 -14.26 -42.15
CA ARG A 120 21.09 -14.49 -41.66
C ARG A 120 21.12 -15.34 -40.37
N GLY A 121 20.14 -15.15 -39.48
CA GLY A 121 19.85 -16.07 -38.36
C GLY A 121 18.35 -16.06 -38.03
N ARG A 122 17.58 -17.00 -38.60
CA ARG A 122 16.17 -17.22 -38.23
C ARG A 122 16.11 -18.10 -36.98
N LEU A 123 15.43 -17.67 -35.92
CA LEU A 123 14.75 -18.58 -34.99
C LEU A 123 13.40 -17.98 -34.54
N ARG A 124 12.32 -18.57 -35.05
CA ARG A 124 10.96 -18.43 -34.49
C ARG A 124 10.71 -19.64 -33.59
N ARG A 125 10.30 -19.42 -32.34
CA ARG A 125 9.42 -20.32 -31.57
C ARG A 125 8.50 -19.42 -30.73
N ALA A 126 7.24 -19.23 -31.13
CA ALA A 126 6.12 -20.17 -31.06
C ALA A 126 5.45 -20.13 -29.67
N ALA A 127 4.46 -19.24 -29.54
CA ALA A 127 3.46 -19.32 -28.48
C ALA A 127 2.62 -20.58 -28.71
N ARG A 128 2.30 -21.32 -27.65
CA ARG A 128 1.31 -22.41 -27.69
C ARG A 128 -0.06 -21.81 -27.41
N VAL A 129 -0.88 -21.72 -28.47
CA VAL A 129 -2.34 -21.76 -28.34
C VAL A 129 -2.70 -23.23 -28.11
N LEU A 130 -3.55 -23.51 -27.13
CA LEU A 130 -4.27 -24.77 -27.04
C LEU A 130 -5.73 -24.47 -27.35
N ASP A 131 -6.13 -24.89 -28.54
CA ASP A 131 -7.53 -24.97 -28.95
C ASP A 131 -8.04 -26.37 -28.59
N ALA A 132 -9.26 -26.45 -28.07
CA ALA A 132 -9.95 -27.71 -27.80
C ALA A 132 -11.46 -27.51 -27.92
N ASP A 133 -11.94 -27.59 -29.16
CA ASP A 133 -13.34 -27.85 -29.50
C ASP A 133 -13.78 -29.16 -28.80
N ASP A 134 -14.85 -29.14 -27.99
CA ASP A 134 -15.82 -30.23 -28.03
C ASP A 134 -17.25 -29.68 -27.91
N ARG A 135 -18.12 -30.18 -28.79
CA ARG A 135 -19.48 -29.71 -29.00
C ARG A 135 -20.45 -30.80 -28.59
N ARG A 136 -21.11 -30.69 -27.44
CA ARG A 136 -22.36 -31.45 -27.20
C ARG A 136 -23.53 -30.59 -26.73
N ARG A 137 -24.58 -30.71 -27.54
CA ARG A 137 -25.88 -30.05 -27.49
C ARG A 137 -26.64 -30.36 -26.20
N GLY A 138 -27.38 -29.37 -25.69
CA GLY A 138 -28.44 -29.55 -24.69
C GLY A 138 -29.33 -28.31 -24.70
N ALA A 139 -30.61 -28.46 -25.03
CA ALA A 139 -31.51 -27.32 -25.26
C ALA A 139 -32.12 -26.77 -23.96
N ALA A 140 -32.44 -25.47 -23.96
CA ALA A 140 -33.30 -24.86 -22.95
C ALA A 140 -34.76 -25.32 -23.09
N PRO A 141 -35.61 -24.98 -22.11
CA PRO A 141 -36.69 -24.05 -22.50
C PRO A 141 -36.84 -22.84 -21.58
N VAL A 142 -37.39 -21.78 -22.19
CA VAL A 142 -37.83 -20.53 -21.58
C VAL A 142 -39.23 -20.71 -20.98
N LEU A 143 -39.53 -20.03 -19.86
CA LEU A 143 -40.91 -19.74 -19.46
C LEU A 143 -41.06 -18.25 -19.09
N ASP A 144 -42.05 -17.62 -19.72
CA ASP A 144 -42.45 -16.21 -19.57
C ASP A 144 -43.69 -16.12 -18.63
N PRO A 145 -44.00 -14.98 -17.97
CA PRO A 145 -44.90 -14.96 -16.82
C PRO A 145 -46.36 -14.58 -17.13
N ALA A 146 -47.31 -15.06 -16.32
CA ALA A 146 -48.71 -14.63 -16.40
C ALA A 146 -49.45 -14.51 -15.03
N ARG A 147 -49.67 -13.26 -14.63
CA ARG A 147 -50.91 -12.64 -14.07
C ARG A 147 -51.80 -13.37 -13.03
N GLY A 148 -52.06 -12.64 -11.93
CA GLY A 148 -53.35 -12.60 -11.19
C GLY A 148 -53.37 -13.35 -9.85
N GLY A 149 -53.95 -12.83 -8.75
CA GLY A 149 -54.55 -11.51 -8.50
C GLY A 149 -55.12 -11.37 -7.07
N ARG A 150 -55.38 -10.12 -6.62
CA ARG A 150 -56.29 -9.64 -5.54
C ARG A 150 -56.49 -10.54 -4.28
N ALA A 151 -55.93 -10.22 -3.11
CA ALA A 151 -56.34 -9.17 -2.14
C ALA A 151 -57.62 -9.45 -1.31
N ALA A 152 -57.48 -9.54 0.04
CA ALA A 152 -58.51 -9.15 1.02
C ALA A 152 -57.98 -9.06 2.48
N HIS A 153 -58.41 -8.00 3.17
CA HIS A 153 -58.54 -7.70 4.62
C HIS A 153 -58.04 -8.70 5.69
N ALA A 154 -57.26 -8.34 6.73
CA ALA A 154 -57.29 -7.22 7.70
C ALA A 154 -58.26 -7.37 8.91
N ARG A 155 -57.70 -7.47 10.13
CA ARG A 155 -58.15 -6.93 11.46
C ARG A 155 -57.19 -7.49 12.56
N ARG A 156 -56.45 -6.68 13.33
CA ARG A 156 -56.78 -5.76 14.46
C ARG A 156 -56.82 -6.43 15.84
N GLY A 157 -56.11 -5.84 16.82
CA GLY A 157 -56.08 -6.23 18.25
C GLY A 157 -54.65 -6.41 18.77
N ARG A 158 -53.86 -5.40 19.18
CA ARG A 158 -53.99 -4.48 20.34
C ARG A 158 -54.08 -5.17 21.72
N HIS A 159 -52.96 -5.28 22.46
CA HIS A 159 -52.65 -4.51 23.70
C HIS A 159 -51.54 -5.15 24.57
N ARG A 160 -50.65 -4.29 25.09
CA ARG A 160 -49.70 -4.46 26.22
C ARG A 160 -50.45 -4.25 27.58
N PRO A 161 -49.83 -4.29 28.80
CA PRO A 161 -48.43 -4.53 29.20
C PRO A 161 -48.19 -5.45 30.44
N ALA A 162 -46.90 -5.67 30.74
CA ALA A 162 -46.24 -5.75 32.07
C ALA A 162 -46.60 -6.82 33.13
N GLY A 163 -45.54 -7.46 33.63
CA GLY A 163 -45.46 -8.17 34.91
C GLY A 163 -43.99 -8.39 35.29
N ARG A 164 -43.59 -8.08 36.52
CA ARG A 164 -42.18 -8.08 36.97
C ARG A 164 -41.98 -9.09 38.10
N ALA A 165 -40.76 -9.66 38.14
CA ALA A 165 -40.05 -10.18 39.31
C ALA A 165 -39.95 -11.71 39.57
N ALA A 166 -38.77 -12.05 40.09
CA ALA A 166 -38.44 -13.09 41.07
C ALA A 166 -37.96 -14.49 40.63
N ARG A 167 -36.63 -14.64 40.71
CA ARG A 167 -35.86 -15.72 41.40
C ARG A 167 -35.92 -17.16 40.87
N GLY A 168 -34.73 -17.79 40.80
CA GLY A 168 -34.58 -19.25 40.69
C GLY A 168 -33.26 -19.66 40.03
N ALA A 169 -32.20 -19.89 40.82
CA ALA A 169 -30.97 -20.50 40.32
C ALA A 169 -31.10 -22.04 40.32
N GLY A 170 -30.56 -22.73 39.31
CA GLY A 170 -30.60 -24.20 39.26
C GLY A 170 -30.01 -24.84 38.01
N ALA A 171 -28.74 -25.24 38.09
CA ALA A 171 -28.13 -26.36 37.34
C ALA A 171 -28.45 -26.52 35.83
N GLY A 172 -28.09 -25.52 35.01
CA GLY A 172 -27.93 -25.71 33.57
C GLY A 172 -26.63 -26.49 33.27
N GLY A 173 -26.73 -27.78 32.97
CA GLY A 173 -25.56 -28.63 32.71
C GLY A 173 -24.68 -28.10 31.57
N ALA A 174 -23.45 -27.71 31.90
CA ALA A 174 -22.47 -27.22 30.94
C ALA A 174 -22.03 -28.34 29.99
N ARG A 175 -22.80 -28.54 28.90
CA ARG A 175 -22.33 -29.25 27.71
C ARG A 175 -21.14 -28.47 27.15
N ARG A 176 -19.93 -28.81 27.62
CA ARG A 176 -18.69 -28.52 26.91
C ARG A 176 -18.82 -29.09 25.51
N ARG A 177 -19.24 -28.27 24.55
CA ARG A 177 -18.94 -28.50 23.14
C ARG A 177 -17.43 -28.40 23.04
N GLY A 178 -16.76 -29.54 23.19
CA GLY A 178 -15.39 -29.71 22.72
C GLY A 178 -15.42 -29.58 21.20
N GLY A 179 -15.41 -28.34 20.72
CA GLY A 179 -15.09 -28.07 19.32
C GLY A 179 -13.72 -28.67 19.08
N ALA A 180 -13.64 -29.64 18.17
CA ALA A 180 -12.36 -30.16 17.75
C ALA A 180 -11.54 -28.96 17.26
N VAL A 181 -10.40 -28.71 17.90
CA VAL A 181 -9.45 -27.70 17.43
C VAL A 181 -8.90 -28.25 16.11
N THR A 182 -9.55 -27.92 15.00
CA THR A 182 -9.07 -28.33 13.69
C THR A 182 -7.67 -27.74 13.49
N SER A 183 -6.76 -28.53 12.92
CA SER A 183 -5.41 -28.07 12.66
C SER A 183 -5.44 -26.78 11.81
N PRO A 184 -4.45 -25.89 11.92
CA PRO A 184 -4.33 -24.78 10.98
C PRO A 184 -4.24 -25.32 9.53
N PRO A 185 -4.91 -24.69 8.55
CA PRO A 185 -4.83 -25.08 7.14
C PRO A 185 -3.39 -25.09 6.64
N GLU A 186 -3.15 -25.87 5.58
CA GLU A 186 -1.82 -25.96 4.96
C GLU A 186 -1.32 -24.58 4.50
N GLY A 187 -0.10 -24.22 4.90
CA GLY A 187 0.51 -22.93 4.60
C GLY A 187 0.01 -21.76 5.45
N VAL A 188 -0.61 -22.03 6.61
CA VAL A 188 -0.77 -21.06 7.69
C VAL A 188 0.45 -21.17 8.62
N GLU A 189 1.15 -20.06 8.82
CA GLU A 189 2.34 -19.94 9.67
C GLU A 189 1.95 -19.36 11.04
N GLN A 190 2.54 -19.85 12.14
CA GLN A 190 2.35 -19.29 13.49
C GLN A 190 3.47 -18.31 13.82
N ASP A 191 3.21 -17.32 14.69
CA ASP A 191 4.19 -16.39 15.25
C ASP A 191 5.01 -15.60 14.18
N TYR A 192 4.34 -15.24 13.07
CA TYR A 192 4.99 -14.75 11.86
C TYR A 192 5.42 -13.26 11.96
N PRO A 193 6.70 -12.90 11.75
CA PRO A 193 7.21 -11.54 11.99
C PRO A 193 6.75 -10.50 10.94
N LEU A 194 5.76 -9.67 11.29
CA LEU A 194 5.07 -8.77 10.36
C LEU A 194 5.90 -7.57 9.88
N GLN A 195 6.91 -7.12 10.63
CA GLN A 195 7.88 -6.11 10.17
C GLN A 195 8.54 -6.42 8.81
N ARG A 196 8.54 -7.69 8.38
CA ARG A 196 9.02 -8.09 7.05
C ARG A 196 8.06 -7.70 5.91
N LEU A 197 6.82 -7.38 6.24
CA LEU A 197 5.75 -7.02 5.30
C LEU A 197 5.45 -5.51 5.27
N THR A 198 5.90 -4.72 6.26
CA THR A 198 5.79 -3.25 6.27
C THR A 198 6.98 -2.58 5.55
N THR A 199 6.76 -1.41 4.97
CA THR A 199 7.84 -0.63 4.33
C THR A 199 8.68 0.15 5.34
N ILE A 200 8.10 0.53 6.49
CA ILE A 200 8.84 1.14 7.60
C ILE A 200 9.66 0.13 8.42
N ARG A 201 9.40 -1.18 8.28
CA ARG A 201 10.11 -2.26 9.00
C ARG A 201 9.96 -2.19 10.53
N THR A 202 8.75 -1.95 11.01
CA THR A 202 8.37 -2.04 12.43
C THR A 202 7.21 -3.02 12.62
N GLY A 203 7.01 -3.48 13.87
CA GLY A 203 5.91 -4.34 14.28
C GLY A 203 6.29 -5.81 14.56
N GLY A 204 5.58 -6.39 15.52
CA GLY A 204 5.76 -7.74 16.05
C GLY A 204 5.20 -8.88 15.18
N PRO A 205 4.99 -10.06 15.78
CA PRO A 205 4.47 -11.23 15.07
C PRO A 205 2.93 -11.21 14.93
N ALA A 206 2.39 -11.88 13.91
CA ALA A 206 0.99 -12.32 13.97
C ALA A 206 0.91 -13.66 14.69
N ASP A 207 -0.16 -13.90 15.45
CA ASP A 207 -0.49 -15.24 15.93
C ASP A 207 -0.54 -16.23 14.75
N TRP A 208 -1.21 -15.83 13.67
CA TRP A 208 -1.31 -16.60 12.44
C TRP A 208 -1.08 -15.71 11.22
N PHE A 209 -0.34 -16.21 10.23
CA PHE A 209 -0.17 -15.58 8.94
C PHE A 209 -0.50 -16.56 7.82
N ALA A 210 -1.16 -16.09 6.76
CA ALA A 210 -1.43 -16.91 5.60
C ALA A 210 -1.38 -16.12 4.30
N ARG A 211 -0.97 -16.83 3.25
CA ARG A 211 -1.04 -16.39 1.86
C ARG A 211 -2.30 -16.94 1.20
N ALA A 212 -3.00 -16.08 0.47
CA ALA A 212 -4.21 -16.42 -0.26
C ALA A 212 -3.98 -16.13 -1.75
N GLY A 213 -3.59 -17.19 -2.48
CA GLY A 213 -3.35 -17.16 -3.92
C GLY A 213 -4.62 -17.24 -4.78
N SER A 214 -5.74 -17.74 -4.24
CA SER A 214 -7.01 -17.89 -4.96
C SER A 214 -8.22 -17.48 -4.11
N SER A 215 -9.38 -17.27 -4.74
CA SER A 215 -10.63 -16.91 -4.06
C SER A 215 -11.12 -18.00 -3.09
N GLU A 216 -10.95 -19.26 -3.46
CA GLU A 216 -11.34 -20.43 -2.67
C GLU A 216 -10.46 -20.55 -1.42
N ARG A 217 -9.15 -20.36 -1.58
CA ARG A 217 -8.20 -20.33 -0.47
C ARG A 217 -8.46 -19.13 0.46
N LEU A 218 -8.81 -17.98 -0.09
CA LEU A 218 -9.21 -16.81 0.70
C LEU A 218 -10.48 -17.09 1.52
N ALA A 219 -11.53 -17.63 0.90
CA ALA A 219 -12.77 -18.00 1.59
C ALA A 219 -12.52 -19.01 2.72
N GLY A 220 -11.79 -20.10 2.45
CA GLY A 220 -11.46 -21.11 3.45
C GLY A 220 -10.65 -20.58 4.64
N LEU A 221 -9.73 -19.62 4.41
CA LEU A 221 -8.99 -18.94 5.48
C LEU A 221 -9.89 -18.02 6.32
N LEU A 222 -10.84 -17.33 5.69
CA LEU A 222 -11.83 -16.47 6.37
C LEU A 222 -12.82 -17.29 7.19
N ASP A 223 -13.29 -18.43 6.67
CA ASP A 223 -14.15 -19.37 7.38
C ASP A 223 -13.41 -19.99 8.59
N TRP A 224 -12.16 -20.44 8.41
CA TRP A 224 -11.32 -20.97 9.49
C TRP A 224 -11.06 -19.94 10.61
N ALA A 225 -10.88 -18.67 10.25
CA ALA A 225 -10.75 -17.57 11.21
C ALA A 225 -12.07 -17.33 11.97
N ARG A 226 -13.22 -17.33 11.28
CA ARG A 226 -14.56 -17.22 11.89
C ARG A 226 -14.82 -18.35 12.89
N GLU A 227 -14.49 -19.59 12.55
CA GLU A 227 -14.66 -20.76 13.44
C GLU A 227 -13.92 -20.64 14.77
N ARG A 228 -12.82 -19.87 14.79
CA ARG A 228 -11.98 -19.62 15.98
C ARG A 228 -12.23 -18.27 16.64
N SER A 229 -13.14 -17.46 16.11
CA SER A 229 -13.31 -16.06 16.51
C SER A 229 -12.00 -15.24 16.42
N LEU A 230 -11.13 -15.54 15.45
CA LEU A 230 -9.91 -14.77 15.23
C LEU A 230 -10.24 -13.43 14.54
N ALA A 231 -9.62 -12.36 15.01
CA ALA A 231 -9.56 -11.12 14.25
C ALA A 231 -8.79 -11.35 12.94
N VAL A 232 -9.20 -10.67 11.86
CA VAL A 232 -8.56 -10.78 10.54
C VAL A 232 -7.98 -9.42 10.11
N GLY A 233 -6.67 -9.39 9.91
CA GLY A 233 -5.94 -8.28 9.30
C GLY A 233 -5.51 -8.60 7.87
N VAL A 234 -5.30 -7.58 7.03
CA VAL A 234 -4.82 -7.75 5.64
C VAL A 234 -3.62 -6.85 5.38
N VAL A 235 -2.52 -7.43 4.90
CA VAL A 235 -1.28 -6.69 4.58
C VAL A 235 -0.97 -6.75 3.09
N GLY A 236 -1.36 -5.68 2.39
CA GLY A 236 -1.03 -5.43 0.98
C GLY A 236 0.45 -5.12 0.77
N SER A 237 0.79 -3.87 0.46
CA SER A 237 2.20 -3.46 0.29
C SER A 237 2.88 -3.05 1.60
N GLY A 238 2.13 -2.96 2.71
CA GLY A 238 2.63 -2.47 4.00
C GLY A 238 3.10 -1.02 3.98
N SER A 239 2.62 -0.25 3.01
CA SER A 239 3.08 1.07 2.60
C SER A 239 2.24 2.24 3.12
N ASN A 240 1.27 1.96 3.99
CA ASN A 240 0.53 2.91 4.82
C ASN A 240 0.11 2.22 6.14
N LEU A 241 1.02 1.42 6.70
CA LEU A 241 0.71 0.51 7.81
C LEU A 241 1.78 0.57 8.90
N LEU A 242 1.33 0.78 10.14
CA LEU A 242 2.10 0.66 11.35
C LEU A 242 1.52 -0.50 12.16
N ILE A 243 2.36 -1.45 12.57
CA ILE A 243 1.92 -2.67 13.26
C ILE A 243 2.43 -2.63 14.69
N ALA A 244 1.61 -2.97 15.68
CA ALA A 244 2.03 -2.96 17.09
C ALA A 244 3.31 -3.76 17.32
N ASP A 245 4.14 -3.36 18.28
CA ASP A 245 5.38 -4.09 18.62
C ASP A 245 5.09 -5.47 19.23
N GLU A 246 3.98 -5.60 19.97
CA GLU A 246 3.40 -6.89 20.41
C GLU A 246 2.69 -7.66 19.28
N GLY A 247 2.56 -7.05 18.09
CA GLY A 247 2.07 -7.71 16.89
C GLY A 247 0.55 -7.74 16.72
N PHE A 248 0.00 -8.85 16.23
CA PHE A 248 -1.43 -8.98 15.93
C PHE A 248 -2.03 -10.29 16.46
N ARG A 249 -3.01 -10.15 17.36
CA ARG A 249 -3.78 -11.24 17.97
C ARG A 249 -4.86 -11.76 17.00
N GLY A 250 -4.45 -12.53 15.99
CA GLY A 250 -5.37 -13.06 14.98
C GLY A 250 -4.67 -13.54 13.72
N LEU A 251 -5.45 -13.68 12.63
CA LEU A 251 -4.96 -14.06 11.31
C LEU A 251 -4.63 -12.84 10.47
N VAL A 252 -3.38 -12.75 9.99
CA VAL A 252 -2.96 -11.78 8.98
C VAL A 252 -2.91 -12.43 7.60
N LEU A 253 -3.67 -11.88 6.67
CA LEU A 253 -3.74 -12.33 5.28
C LEU A 253 -2.85 -11.49 4.36
N LYS A 254 -2.23 -12.17 3.40
CA LYS A 254 -1.59 -11.54 2.24
C LYS A 254 -2.11 -12.16 0.96
N LEU A 255 -2.53 -11.32 0.01
CA LEU A 255 -2.99 -11.76 -1.31
C LEU A 255 -1.79 -11.84 -2.28
N ASP A 256 -1.71 -12.96 -2.99
CA ASP A 256 -0.71 -13.27 -4.01
C ASP A 256 -1.33 -14.09 -5.16
N ASP A 257 -0.50 -14.68 -6.02
CA ASP A 257 -0.86 -15.47 -7.21
C ASP A 257 -2.03 -14.88 -8.02
N ASP A 258 -3.14 -15.61 -8.21
CA ASP A 258 -4.28 -15.14 -8.99
C ASP A 258 -4.89 -13.86 -8.41
N LEU A 259 -4.92 -13.74 -7.08
CA LEU A 259 -5.35 -12.55 -6.36
C LEU A 259 -4.33 -11.39 -6.39
N ALA A 260 -3.20 -11.54 -7.10
CA ALA A 260 -2.27 -10.46 -7.42
C ALA A 260 -2.08 -10.20 -8.93
N THR A 261 -2.86 -10.86 -9.79
CA THR A 261 -2.80 -10.66 -11.25
C THR A 261 -3.38 -9.32 -11.72
N ILE A 262 -3.00 -8.93 -12.95
CA ILE A 262 -3.55 -7.78 -13.69
C ILE A 262 -3.88 -8.28 -15.10
N VAL A 263 -5.16 -8.36 -15.44
CA VAL A 263 -5.68 -8.89 -16.69
C VAL A 263 -6.38 -7.78 -17.47
N PRO A 264 -5.91 -7.43 -18.69
CA PRO A 264 -6.55 -6.42 -19.52
C PRO A 264 -7.68 -7.01 -20.38
N GLU A 265 -8.83 -6.34 -20.39
CA GLU A 265 -10.05 -6.73 -21.12
C GLU A 265 -10.61 -5.52 -21.89
N GLY A 266 -10.02 -5.24 -23.05
CA GLY A 266 -10.33 -4.04 -23.83
C GLY A 266 -10.02 -2.77 -23.02
N ARG A 267 -11.06 -1.99 -22.70
CA ARG A 267 -10.95 -0.79 -21.84
C ARG A 267 -10.97 -1.08 -20.33
N ARG A 268 -11.11 -2.34 -19.92
CA ARG A 268 -11.07 -2.74 -18.51
C ARG A 268 -9.70 -3.25 -18.10
N LEU A 269 -9.32 -2.98 -16.85
CA LEU A 269 -8.26 -3.71 -16.15
C LEU A 269 -8.86 -4.44 -14.95
N LEU A 270 -8.95 -5.77 -15.04
CA LEU A 270 -9.26 -6.61 -13.90
C LEU A 270 -7.99 -6.80 -13.08
N CYS A 271 -8.03 -6.48 -11.79
CA CYS A 271 -6.90 -6.57 -10.89
C CYS A 271 -7.28 -7.37 -9.65
N GLY A 272 -6.44 -8.33 -9.24
CA GLY A 272 -6.55 -8.92 -7.91
C GLY A 272 -6.22 -7.91 -6.81
N GLY A 273 -6.78 -8.08 -5.61
CA GLY A 273 -6.57 -7.15 -4.49
C GLY A 273 -5.11 -7.04 -3.99
N GLY A 274 -4.30 -8.06 -4.27
CA GLY A 274 -2.85 -8.09 -4.07
C GLY A 274 -2.03 -7.43 -5.18
N ALA A 275 -2.63 -7.13 -6.34
CA ALA A 275 -1.93 -6.54 -7.48
C ALA A 275 -1.39 -5.15 -7.12
N ARG A 276 -0.17 -4.80 -7.56
CA ARG A 276 0.42 -3.49 -7.23
C ARG A 276 -0.22 -2.39 -8.08
N LEU A 277 -0.77 -1.35 -7.45
CA LEU A 277 -1.40 -0.25 -8.17
C LEU A 277 -0.46 0.47 -9.17
N PRO A 278 0.86 0.66 -8.88
CA PRO A 278 1.79 1.19 -9.88
C PRO A 278 2.01 0.28 -11.09
N GLN A 279 1.85 -1.03 -10.95
CA GLN A 279 1.93 -1.98 -12.06
C GLN A 279 0.65 -1.93 -12.92
N ALA A 280 -0.53 -1.80 -12.30
CA ALA A 280 -1.78 -1.59 -13.03
C ALA A 280 -1.77 -0.27 -13.82
N SER A 281 -1.28 0.81 -13.20
CA SER A 281 -1.06 2.10 -13.87
C SER A 281 -0.09 2.00 -15.07
N ALA A 282 1.04 1.29 -14.90
CA ALA A 282 1.98 1.05 -15.99
C ALA A 282 1.40 0.15 -17.12
N MET A 283 0.52 -0.80 -16.77
CA MET A 283 -0.21 -1.62 -17.75
C MET A 283 -1.18 -0.78 -18.56
N ALA A 284 -1.99 0.07 -17.92
CA ALA A 284 -2.88 1.01 -18.58
C ALA A 284 -2.14 1.87 -19.62
N ALA A 285 -1.04 2.50 -19.19
CA ALA A 285 -0.19 3.32 -20.06
C ALA A 285 0.47 2.55 -21.22
N ARG A 286 0.72 1.25 -21.06
CA ARG A 286 1.23 0.40 -22.15
C ARG A 286 0.16 0.12 -23.22
N LEU A 287 -1.10 0.04 -22.80
CA LEU A 287 -2.25 -0.29 -23.64
C LEU A 287 -2.93 0.94 -24.26
N GLY A 288 -2.51 2.16 -23.90
CA GLY A 288 -3.20 3.38 -24.35
C GLY A 288 -4.46 3.69 -23.55
N LEU A 289 -4.51 3.27 -22.28
CA LEU A 289 -5.65 3.54 -21.41
C LEU A 289 -5.32 4.65 -20.39
N THR A 290 -6.14 5.69 -20.35
CA THR A 290 -6.05 6.83 -19.43
C THR A 290 -7.07 6.72 -18.28
N GLY A 291 -6.76 7.35 -17.15
CA GLY A 291 -7.56 7.43 -15.93
C GLY A 291 -6.86 6.88 -14.68
N LEU A 292 -5.86 6.00 -14.84
CA LEU A 292 -5.15 5.33 -13.72
C LEU A 292 -3.71 5.83 -13.53
N GLU A 293 -3.30 6.92 -14.16
CA GLU A 293 -1.94 7.47 -14.14
C GLU A 293 -1.47 7.80 -12.72
N PHE A 294 -2.35 8.36 -11.90
CA PHE A 294 -2.08 8.70 -10.50
C PHE A 294 -1.59 7.50 -9.68
N GLY A 295 -2.02 6.29 -10.03
CA GLY A 295 -1.64 5.05 -9.39
C GLY A 295 -0.13 4.74 -9.49
N VAL A 296 0.59 5.30 -10.46
CA VAL A 296 2.05 5.12 -10.63
C VAL A 296 2.84 5.55 -9.39
N ASN A 297 2.29 6.52 -8.65
CA ASN A 297 2.92 7.15 -7.50
C ASN A 297 2.33 6.70 -6.15
N ILE A 298 1.39 5.75 -6.13
CA ILE A 298 0.79 5.23 -4.90
C ILE A 298 1.43 3.88 -4.60
N PRO A 299 2.43 3.79 -3.69
CA PRO A 299 2.95 2.50 -3.26
C PRO A 299 1.83 1.78 -2.52
N GLY A 300 1.34 0.67 -3.08
CA GLY A 300 0.13 0.02 -2.61
C GLY A 300 -0.25 -1.20 -3.43
N THR A 301 -1.13 -2.02 -2.88
CA THR A 301 -1.91 -2.98 -3.68
C THR A 301 -3.27 -2.38 -3.99
N VAL A 302 -3.98 -2.92 -4.99
CA VAL A 302 -5.31 -2.47 -5.40
C VAL A 302 -6.32 -2.57 -4.25
N GLY A 303 -6.32 -3.66 -3.47
CA GLY A 303 -7.20 -3.78 -2.30
C GLY A 303 -6.90 -2.73 -1.22
N GLY A 304 -5.62 -2.41 -0.99
CA GLY A 304 -5.24 -1.31 -0.10
C GLY A 304 -5.65 0.07 -0.65
N ALA A 305 -5.59 0.26 -1.96
CA ALA A 305 -6.03 1.48 -2.61
C ALA A 305 -7.55 1.68 -2.50
N VAL A 306 -8.33 0.61 -2.67
CA VAL A 306 -9.79 0.61 -2.43
C VAL A 306 -10.08 0.93 -0.97
N LYS A 307 -9.46 0.23 -0.01
CA LYS A 307 -9.66 0.48 1.43
C LYS A 307 -9.47 1.95 1.80
N MET A 308 -8.43 2.58 1.23
CA MET A 308 -8.04 3.97 1.49
C MET A 308 -8.65 5.01 0.53
N ASN A 309 -9.55 4.65 -0.40
CA ASN A 309 -10.03 5.52 -1.48
C ASN A 309 -8.88 6.35 -2.12
N ALA A 310 -7.84 5.65 -2.58
CA ALA A 310 -6.54 6.26 -2.79
C ALA A 310 -6.54 7.29 -3.93
N ASN A 311 -6.07 8.50 -3.63
CA ASN A 311 -6.03 9.65 -4.53
C ASN A 311 -4.62 10.26 -4.53
N ALA A 312 -4.20 10.81 -5.68
CA ALA A 312 -2.92 11.51 -5.84
C ALA A 312 -2.91 12.34 -7.13
N TYR A 313 -2.19 13.47 -7.16
CA TYR A 313 -1.94 14.26 -8.37
C TYR A 313 -3.22 14.60 -9.19
N GLY A 314 -4.34 14.88 -8.51
CA GLY A 314 -5.65 15.16 -9.12
C GLY A 314 -6.43 13.93 -9.61
N GLY A 315 -5.83 12.74 -9.57
CA GLY A 315 -6.51 11.47 -9.84
C GLY A 315 -7.19 10.88 -8.61
N ASP A 316 -8.27 10.14 -8.86
CA ASP A 316 -9.27 9.71 -7.89
C ASP A 316 -9.78 8.32 -8.28
N LEU A 317 -9.58 7.33 -7.40
CA LEU A 317 -9.94 5.93 -7.63
C LEU A 317 -11.42 5.75 -7.95
N SER A 318 -12.29 6.52 -7.30
CA SER A 318 -13.75 6.38 -7.43
C SER A 318 -14.28 6.67 -8.84
N ARG A 319 -13.52 7.43 -9.65
CA ARG A 319 -13.89 7.81 -11.02
C ARG A 319 -13.62 6.74 -12.06
N VAL A 320 -12.72 5.80 -11.76
CA VAL A 320 -12.26 4.74 -12.68
C VAL A 320 -12.57 3.34 -12.18
N LEU A 321 -12.86 3.18 -10.89
CA LEU A 321 -13.30 1.91 -10.32
C LEU A 321 -14.73 1.61 -10.80
N GLU A 322 -14.92 0.47 -11.45
CA GLU A 322 -16.22 0.01 -11.94
C GLU A 322 -16.94 -0.81 -10.86
N TRP A 323 -16.22 -1.75 -10.25
CA TRP A 323 -16.68 -2.59 -9.14
C TRP A 323 -15.51 -3.27 -8.42
N VAL A 324 -15.77 -3.80 -7.22
CA VAL A 324 -14.88 -4.70 -6.47
C VAL A 324 -15.63 -5.95 -6.04
N GLU A 325 -14.90 -7.06 -5.92
CA GLU A 325 -15.37 -8.27 -5.25
C GLU A 325 -14.78 -8.30 -3.84
N VAL A 326 -15.67 -8.30 -2.84
CA VAL A 326 -15.34 -8.33 -1.42
C VAL A 326 -15.63 -9.73 -0.90
N ALA A 327 -14.59 -10.41 -0.42
CA ALA A 327 -14.70 -11.70 0.24
C ALA A 327 -14.89 -11.51 1.75
N ARG A 328 -15.81 -12.30 2.31
CA ARG A 328 -16.07 -12.47 3.73
C ARG A 328 -16.32 -13.97 4.03
N PRO A 329 -16.35 -14.43 5.30
CA PRO A 329 -16.53 -15.85 5.60
C PRO A 329 -17.80 -16.44 4.95
N GLY A 330 -17.63 -17.39 4.02
CA GLY A 330 -18.71 -18.07 3.30
C GLY A 330 -19.39 -17.27 2.17
N GLU A 331 -18.92 -16.06 1.82
CA GLU A 331 -19.58 -15.21 0.83
C GLU A 331 -18.60 -14.30 0.08
N VAL A 332 -18.88 -14.05 -1.21
CA VAL A 332 -18.23 -13.00 -1.99
C VAL A 332 -19.31 -12.12 -2.62
N ASP A 333 -19.32 -10.84 -2.29
CA ASP A 333 -20.27 -9.86 -2.83
C ASP A 333 -19.57 -8.82 -3.72
N ARG A 334 -20.29 -8.30 -4.72
CA ARG A 334 -19.75 -7.30 -5.65
C ARG A 334 -20.31 -5.91 -5.32
N ARG A 335 -19.42 -4.97 -5.03
CA ARG A 335 -19.74 -3.57 -4.65
C ARG A 335 -19.29 -2.59 -5.71
N THR A 336 -20.12 -1.62 -6.03
CA THR A 336 -19.76 -0.44 -6.86
C THR A 336 -19.09 0.64 -5.98
N PRO A 337 -18.51 1.71 -6.56
CA PRO A 337 -18.03 2.86 -5.79
C PRO A 337 -19.08 3.51 -4.89
N VAL A 338 -20.36 3.43 -5.29
CA VAL A 338 -21.49 3.94 -4.49
C VAL A 338 -21.71 3.06 -3.26
N ASP A 339 -21.73 1.74 -3.44
CA ASP A 339 -21.90 0.77 -2.36
C ASP A 339 -20.71 0.76 -1.39
N LEU A 340 -19.53 1.21 -1.82
CA LEU A 340 -18.33 1.38 -0.98
C LEU A 340 -18.36 2.65 -0.10
N GLY A 341 -19.32 3.55 -0.31
CA GLY A 341 -19.52 4.75 0.52
C GLY A 341 -18.27 5.62 0.66
N PHE A 342 -17.52 5.81 -0.43
CA PHE A 342 -16.21 6.45 -0.40
C PHE A 342 -16.24 7.87 0.21
N GLN A 343 -15.26 8.13 1.07
CA GLN A 343 -14.97 9.43 1.68
C GLN A 343 -13.48 9.75 1.50
N TYR A 344 -13.03 10.94 1.91
CA TYR A 344 -11.60 11.27 1.84
C TYR A 344 -10.78 10.28 2.68
N ARG A 345 -9.87 9.56 2.01
CA ARG A 345 -8.99 8.52 2.60
C ARG A 345 -9.73 7.33 3.25
N ARG A 346 -11.00 7.06 2.90
CA ARG A 346 -11.83 6.03 3.57
C ARG A 346 -12.84 5.34 2.65
N SER A 347 -13.13 4.08 2.94
CA SER A 347 -14.24 3.28 2.40
C SER A 347 -15.04 2.66 3.56
N ASN A 348 -16.19 2.05 3.27
CA ASN A 348 -17.01 1.33 4.26
C ASN A 348 -16.61 -0.14 4.50
N LEU A 349 -15.47 -0.61 3.97
CA LEU A 349 -15.03 -1.99 4.20
C LEU A 349 -14.81 -2.21 5.70
N GLU A 350 -15.44 -3.25 6.26
CA GLU A 350 -15.36 -3.58 7.68
C GLU A 350 -14.14 -4.49 8.01
N PRO A 351 -13.80 -4.70 9.29
CA PRO A 351 -12.79 -5.68 9.68
C PRO A 351 -13.15 -7.10 9.18
N GLY A 352 -12.17 -7.79 8.60
CA GLY A 352 -12.38 -9.12 7.98
C GLY A 352 -12.98 -9.09 6.57
N GLU A 353 -13.38 -7.94 6.03
CA GLU A 353 -13.76 -7.80 4.62
C GLU A 353 -12.52 -7.59 3.74
N VAL A 354 -12.35 -8.45 2.74
CA VAL A 354 -11.13 -8.49 1.91
C VAL A 354 -11.48 -8.23 0.45
N VAL A 355 -10.93 -7.16 -0.14
CA VAL A 355 -11.04 -6.94 -1.59
C VAL A 355 -10.24 -8.03 -2.31
N ALA A 356 -10.94 -8.98 -2.93
CA ALA A 356 -10.36 -10.09 -3.68
C ALA A 356 -9.99 -9.65 -5.10
N ARG A 357 -10.88 -8.89 -5.77
CA ARG A 357 -10.69 -8.36 -7.13
C ARG A 357 -11.31 -6.97 -7.29
N ALA A 358 -10.87 -6.24 -8.31
CA ALA A 358 -11.41 -4.96 -8.74
C ALA A 358 -11.39 -4.83 -10.27
N SER A 359 -12.42 -4.22 -10.85
CA SER A 359 -12.41 -3.77 -12.25
C SER A 359 -12.20 -2.26 -12.30
N PHE A 360 -11.27 -1.81 -13.13
CA PHE A 360 -11.15 -0.41 -13.53
C PHE A 360 -11.65 -0.25 -14.96
N LEU A 361 -12.62 0.64 -15.18
CA LEU A 361 -13.07 1.04 -16.51
C LEU A 361 -12.35 2.33 -16.92
N LEU A 362 -11.53 2.23 -17.97
CA LEU A 362 -10.66 3.31 -18.44
C LEU A 362 -11.15 3.88 -19.78
N ALA A 363 -10.55 4.98 -20.21
CA ALA A 363 -10.78 5.57 -21.53
C ALA A 363 -9.58 5.33 -22.45
N ASP A 364 -9.81 5.26 -23.76
CA ASP A 364 -8.73 5.20 -24.74
C ASP A 364 -8.03 6.56 -24.86
N ALA A 365 -6.71 6.54 -25.03
CA ALA A 365 -5.84 7.69 -25.22
C ALA A 365 -4.59 7.29 -26.01
N GLU A 366 -3.89 8.27 -26.58
CA GLU A 366 -2.62 8.02 -27.27
C GLU A 366 -1.57 7.46 -26.29
N PRO A 367 -1.02 6.25 -26.51
CA PRO A 367 -0.06 5.64 -25.58
C PRO A 367 1.16 6.49 -25.27
N ALA A 368 1.60 7.37 -26.19
CA ALA A 368 2.68 8.31 -25.94
C ALA A 368 2.31 9.38 -24.87
N ASP A 369 1.08 9.86 -24.87
CA ASP A 369 0.59 10.87 -23.92
C ASP A 369 0.46 10.29 -22.51
N VAL A 370 -0.15 9.11 -22.37
CA VAL A 370 -0.28 8.45 -21.06
C VAL A 370 1.12 8.14 -20.47
N LYS A 371 2.07 7.67 -21.29
CA LYS A 371 3.46 7.42 -20.84
C LYS A 371 4.18 8.70 -20.41
N ARG A 372 3.94 9.83 -21.07
CA ARG A 372 4.46 11.15 -20.68
C ARG A 372 3.92 11.57 -19.32
N THR A 373 2.59 11.52 -19.13
CA THR A 373 1.93 11.80 -17.84
C THR A 373 2.52 10.95 -16.70
N LEU A 374 2.74 9.65 -16.91
CA LEU A 374 3.39 8.79 -15.92
C LEU A 374 4.85 9.19 -15.63
N ALA A 375 5.60 9.65 -16.64
CA ALA A 375 6.98 10.11 -16.46
C ALA A 375 7.04 11.43 -15.67
N ASP A 376 6.14 12.37 -15.98
CA ASP A 376 6.02 13.65 -15.29
C ASP A 376 5.63 13.45 -13.82
N MET A 377 4.59 12.65 -13.56
CA MET A 377 4.17 12.29 -12.21
C MET A 377 5.30 11.64 -11.41
N ARG A 378 6.02 10.65 -11.97
CA ARG A 378 7.17 10.03 -11.28
C ARG A 378 8.29 11.03 -10.98
N SER A 379 8.54 11.98 -11.88
CA SER A 379 9.55 13.02 -11.71
C SER A 379 9.17 14.00 -10.60
N GLN A 380 7.90 14.42 -10.56
CA GLN A 380 7.35 15.25 -9.47
C GLN A 380 7.46 14.54 -8.11
N ARG A 381 7.10 13.24 -8.02
CA ARG A 381 7.27 12.46 -6.78
C ARG A 381 8.74 12.36 -6.37
N LYS A 382 9.65 12.07 -7.32
CA LYS A 382 11.09 11.98 -7.05
C LYS A 382 11.67 13.32 -6.57
N ALA A 383 11.18 14.45 -7.07
CA ALA A 383 11.56 15.77 -6.58
C ALA A 383 11.04 16.00 -5.15
N ALA A 384 9.73 15.87 -4.93
CA ALA A 384 9.09 16.28 -3.67
C ALA A 384 9.30 15.32 -2.48
N GLN A 385 9.38 14.00 -2.71
CA GLN A 385 9.29 13.00 -1.64
C GLN A 385 10.60 12.19 -1.48
N PRO A 386 10.90 11.68 -0.27
CA PRO A 386 12.01 10.76 -0.07
C PRO A 386 11.75 9.40 -0.74
N SER A 387 12.82 8.73 -1.15
CA SER A 387 12.80 7.46 -1.89
C SER A 387 13.94 6.56 -1.45
N GLY A 388 13.69 5.25 -1.34
CA GLY A 388 14.71 4.29 -0.85
C GLY A 388 14.85 4.23 0.68
N ILE A 389 14.10 5.05 1.42
CA ILE A 389 14.03 5.03 2.88
C ILE A 389 12.97 4.05 3.39
N LYS A 390 13.10 3.61 4.65
CA LYS A 390 12.08 2.84 5.37
C LYS A 390 10.99 3.77 5.90
N THR A 391 9.88 3.91 5.21
CA THR A 391 8.76 4.81 5.57
C THR A 391 7.42 4.23 5.16
N PHE A 392 6.30 4.68 5.75
CA PHE A 392 4.93 4.34 5.35
C PHE A 392 4.21 5.49 4.60
N GLY A 393 4.95 6.47 4.07
CA GLY A 393 4.36 7.57 3.30
C GLY A 393 4.08 8.82 4.14
N SER A 394 3.06 9.59 3.75
CA SER A 394 2.61 10.75 4.51
C SER A 394 2.15 10.32 5.91
N THR A 395 2.66 10.98 6.95
CA THR A 395 2.35 10.63 8.33
C THR A 395 1.00 11.18 8.78
N PHE A 396 0.71 12.42 8.41
CA PHE A 396 -0.54 13.11 8.68
C PHE A 396 -1.24 13.50 7.38
N LYS A 397 -2.57 13.59 7.45
CA LYS A 397 -3.38 14.23 6.42
C LYS A 397 -3.01 15.71 6.35
N ASN A 398 -3.20 16.35 5.20
CA ASN A 398 -3.18 17.81 5.16
C ASN A 398 -4.41 18.34 5.93
N PRO A 399 -4.26 19.36 6.77
CA PRO A 399 -5.37 19.93 7.52
C PRO A 399 -6.23 20.83 6.62
N ASP A 400 -7.56 20.69 6.75
CA ASP A 400 -8.54 21.60 6.14
C ASP A 400 -8.83 22.84 7.02
N ASP A 401 -8.13 22.99 8.15
CA ASP A 401 -8.28 24.09 9.10
C ASP A 401 -7.90 25.44 8.45
N PRO A 402 -8.74 26.49 8.53
CA PRO A 402 -8.43 27.80 7.96
C PRO A 402 -7.10 28.41 8.44
N ARG A 403 -6.68 28.10 9.68
CA ARG A 403 -5.39 28.55 10.25
C ARG A 403 -4.18 27.92 9.54
N ALA A 404 -4.38 26.84 8.78
CA ALA A 404 -3.35 26.29 7.92
C ALA A 404 -2.99 27.25 6.79
N GLU A 405 -3.87 28.19 6.38
CA GLU A 405 -3.63 29.14 5.28
C GLU A 405 -3.19 28.43 3.97
N GLY A 406 -3.72 27.22 3.72
CA GLY A 406 -3.34 26.37 2.59
C GLY A 406 -2.00 25.64 2.73
N ARG A 407 -1.31 25.76 3.87
CA ARG A 407 -0.08 25.00 4.17
C ARG A 407 -0.41 23.52 4.37
N SER A 408 0.35 22.66 3.69
CA SER A 408 0.36 21.21 3.93
C SER A 408 0.87 20.87 5.33
N ALA A 409 0.53 19.66 5.83
CA ALA A 409 1.07 19.16 7.10
C ALA A 409 2.61 19.11 7.09
N GLY A 410 3.23 18.88 5.93
CA GLY A 410 4.68 18.92 5.78
C GLY A 410 5.28 20.30 6.00
N GLN A 411 4.63 21.36 5.51
CA GLN A 411 5.08 22.74 5.73
C GLN A 411 4.86 23.18 7.18
N LEU A 412 3.77 22.74 7.83
CA LEU A 412 3.52 23.03 9.25
C LEU A 412 4.54 22.33 10.16
N LEU A 413 4.82 21.04 9.93
CA LEU A 413 5.86 20.30 10.66
C LEU A 413 7.25 20.87 10.45
N ASP A 414 7.59 21.23 9.22
CA ASP A 414 8.89 21.85 8.90
C ASP A 414 9.04 23.20 9.61
N ALA A 415 8.03 24.07 9.51
CA ALA A 415 8.01 25.35 10.21
C ALA A 415 8.03 25.16 11.74
N ALA A 416 7.42 24.11 12.28
CA ALA A 416 7.47 23.73 13.70
C ALA A 416 8.82 23.13 14.15
N GLY A 417 9.81 23.03 13.26
CA GLY A 417 11.14 22.49 13.58
C GLY A 417 11.14 20.98 13.79
N CYS A 418 10.26 20.25 13.09
CA CYS A 418 10.20 18.78 13.13
C CYS A 418 11.13 18.11 12.11
N ARG A 419 11.68 18.82 11.11
CA ARG A 419 12.63 18.24 10.15
C ARG A 419 13.88 17.72 10.89
N GLY A 420 14.27 16.46 10.65
CA GLY A 420 15.40 15.82 11.32
C GLY A 420 15.14 15.37 12.76
N LEU A 421 14.01 15.79 13.37
CA LEU A 421 13.64 15.43 14.73
C LEU A 421 13.56 13.91 14.89
N THR A 422 14.14 13.41 15.98
CA THR A 422 14.32 11.98 16.24
C THR A 422 13.79 11.63 17.63
N VAL A 423 13.05 10.53 17.74
CA VAL A 423 12.63 9.91 19.00
C VAL A 423 12.89 8.41 18.88
N GLY A 424 13.65 7.83 19.82
CA GLY A 424 14.10 6.44 19.72
C GLY A 424 14.84 6.18 18.40
N GLY A 425 14.43 5.13 17.67
CA GLY A 425 14.94 4.84 16.33
C GLY A 425 14.18 5.51 15.16
N ALA A 426 13.13 6.27 15.44
CA ALA A 426 12.30 6.96 14.42
C ALA A 426 12.76 8.41 14.21
N ARG A 427 12.71 8.89 12.97
CA ARG A 427 13.05 10.28 12.60
C ARG A 427 12.07 10.86 11.58
N PHE A 428 11.80 12.17 11.63
CA PHE A 428 11.13 12.88 10.55
C PHE A 428 12.13 13.22 9.43
N SER A 429 11.81 12.85 8.20
CA SER A 429 12.75 12.87 7.08
C SER A 429 13.28 14.27 6.74
N GLU A 430 14.60 14.38 6.62
CA GLU A 430 15.32 15.59 6.23
C GLU A 430 14.87 16.18 4.88
N LYS A 431 14.25 15.36 4.02
CA LYS A 431 13.72 15.84 2.73
C LYS A 431 12.31 16.43 2.85
N HIS A 432 11.43 15.79 3.63
CA HIS A 432 10.02 16.17 3.72
C HIS A 432 9.46 15.83 5.10
N ALA A 433 9.20 16.84 5.93
CA ALA A 433 8.88 16.65 7.35
C ALA A 433 7.62 15.81 7.64
N ASN A 434 6.66 15.69 6.70
CA ASN A 434 5.51 14.76 6.83
C ASN A 434 5.82 13.28 6.52
N PHE A 435 7.09 12.85 6.54
CA PHE A 435 7.47 11.44 6.36
C PHE A 435 8.30 10.99 7.56
N VAL A 436 7.75 10.10 8.39
CA VAL A 436 8.55 9.36 9.37
C VAL A 436 9.37 8.27 8.68
N GLU A 437 10.65 8.18 9.02
CA GLU A 437 11.58 7.17 8.56
C GLU A 437 12.16 6.37 9.74
N ASN A 438 12.28 5.05 9.57
CA ASN A 438 13.00 4.19 10.51
C ASN A 438 14.50 4.34 10.24
N ALA A 439 15.17 5.10 11.10
CA ALA A 439 16.59 5.44 10.97
C ALA A 439 17.54 4.27 11.28
N GLY A 440 17.02 3.12 11.70
CA GLY A 440 17.82 1.91 11.95
C GLY A 440 16.98 0.75 12.45
N ARG A 441 16.60 0.83 13.73
CA ARG A 441 15.83 -0.16 14.50
C ARG A 441 14.66 0.49 15.24
N ALA A 442 13.93 1.39 14.60
CA ALA A 442 12.73 1.99 15.18
C ALA A 442 11.73 0.90 15.63
N THR A 443 11.15 1.09 16.79
CA THR A 443 9.92 0.40 17.21
C THR A 443 8.70 1.13 16.65
N THR A 444 7.51 0.53 16.77
CA THR A 444 6.26 1.25 16.53
C THR A 444 6.00 2.28 17.64
N ALA A 445 6.36 2.00 18.89
CA ALA A 445 6.33 2.98 19.98
C ALA A 445 7.16 4.25 19.66
N ASP A 446 8.39 4.11 19.14
CA ASP A 446 9.24 5.23 18.72
C ASP A 446 8.54 6.13 17.69
N VAL A 447 7.85 5.50 16.73
CA VAL A 447 7.10 6.18 15.67
C VAL A 447 5.90 6.93 16.24
N ILE A 448 5.15 6.33 17.17
CA ILE A 448 4.01 6.97 17.83
C ILE A 448 4.46 8.18 18.65
N ALA A 449 5.51 8.05 19.47
CA ALA A 449 6.04 9.13 20.28
C ALA A 449 6.58 10.29 19.42
N LEU A 450 7.28 9.98 18.31
CA LEU A 450 7.70 11.00 17.33
C LEU A 450 6.51 11.71 16.70
N MET A 451 5.45 10.97 16.35
CA MET A 451 4.23 11.53 15.80
C MET A 451 3.52 12.45 16.81
N ALA A 452 3.43 12.05 18.08
CA ALA A 452 2.84 12.84 19.14
C ALA A 452 3.60 14.15 19.36
N GLU A 453 4.94 14.12 19.42
CA GLU A 453 5.78 15.31 19.53
C GLU A 453 5.62 16.24 18.31
N GLY A 454 5.51 15.68 17.09
CA GLY A 454 5.23 16.44 15.88
C GLY A 454 3.89 17.16 15.92
N ARG A 455 2.82 16.47 16.35
CA ARG A 455 1.48 17.06 16.57
C ARG A 455 1.54 18.17 17.63
N ARG A 456 2.17 17.91 18.78
CA ARG A 456 2.31 18.85 19.89
C ARG A 456 2.91 20.17 19.44
N ARG A 457 4.05 20.15 18.72
CA ARG A 457 4.70 21.38 18.22
C ARG A 457 3.86 22.16 17.22
N VAL A 458 3.14 21.45 16.33
CA VAL A 458 2.24 22.11 15.35
C VAL A 458 1.04 22.75 16.06
N ARG A 459 0.46 22.08 17.04
CA ARG A 459 -0.60 22.65 17.89
C ARG A 459 -0.11 23.86 18.68
N GLU A 460 1.03 23.77 19.35
CA GLU A 460 1.58 24.88 20.15
C GLU A 460 1.90 26.12 19.30
N ARG A 461 2.42 25.93 18.09
CA ARG A 461 2.85 27.03 17.22
C ARG A 461 1.72 27.62 16.35
N PHE A 462 0.76 26.81 15.93
CA PHE A 462 -0.27 27.22 14.96
C PHE A 462 -1.72 27.03 15.45
N GLY A 463 -1.92 26.37 16.59
CA GLY A 463 -3.23 25.98 17.11
C GLY A 463 -3.91 24.83 16.33
N ILE A 464 -3.25 24.30 15.31
CA ILE A 464 -3.80 23.29 14.38
C ILE A 464 -3.53 21.89 14.92
N GLU A 465 -4.55 21.05 14.87
CA GLU A 465 -4.44 19.63 15.23
C GLU A 465 -4.18 18.79 13.97
N LEU A 466 -3.18 17.91 13.98
CA LEU A 466 -2.84 17.07 12.83
C LEU A 466 -3.40 15.66 13.00
N GLU A 467 -4.23 15.25 12.04
CA GLU A 467 -4.79 13.89 11.98
C GLU A 467 -3.82 12.90 11.33
N PRO A 468 -3.50 11.75 11.96
CA PRO A 468 -2.77 10.66 11.33
C PRO A 468 -3.45 10.11 10.07
N GLU A 469 -2.68 9.77 9.04
CA GLU A 469 -3.15 9.05 7.84
C GLU A 469 -2.82 7.54 7.88
N VAL A 470 -1.75 7.18 8.60
CA VAL A 470 -1.27 5.81 8.73
C VAL A 470 -2.31 4.89 9.37
N GLN A 471 -2.49 3.70 8.80
CA GLN A 471 -3.35 2.68 9.38
C GLN A 471 -2.59 1.91 10.45
N ILE A 472 -3.25 1.60 11.56
CA ILE A 472 -2.70 0.81 12.66
C ILE A 472 -3.27 -0.61 12.59
N LEU A 473 -2.43 -1.61 12.85
CA LEU A 473 -2.82 -3.01 12.97
C LEU A 473 -2.23 -3.60 14.26
N GLY A 474 -3.10 -4.21 15.07
CA GLY A 474 -2.78 -4.65 16.42
C GLY A 474 -3.12 -3.58 17.46
N GLU A 475 -2.93 -3.92 18.73
CA GLU A 475 -3.20 -3.03 19.85
C GLU A 475 -2.00 -2.10 20.06
N VAL A 476 -2.14 -0.85 19.64
CA VAL A 476 -1.17 0.22 19.84
C VAL A 476 -1.80 1.27 20.74
N ASP A 477 -1.11 1.64 21.82
CA ASP A 477 -1.51 2.81 22.59
C ASP A 477 -1.37 4.06 21.71
N THR A 478 -2.49 4.75 21.53
CA THR A 478 -2.60 5.97 20.73
C THR A 478 -3.12 7.15 21.56
N SER A 479 -3.07 7.04 22.89
CA SER A 479 -3.46 8.11 23.81
C SER A 479 -2.67 9.41 23.54
N GLU A 480 -1.37 9.31 23.33
CA GLU A 480 -0.49 10.43 22.93
C GLU A 480 -0.87 11.06 21.56
N LEU A 481 -1.58 10.32 20.70
CA LEU A 481 -2.13 10.81 19.42
C LEU A 481 -3.55 11.36 19.56
N ARG A 482 -4.07 11.50 20.78
CA ARG A 482 -5.40 12.09 21.10
C ARG A 482 -5.31 13.24 22.08
N SER A 483 -4.27 13.27 22.92
CA SER A 483 -3.82 14.45 23.69
C SER A 483 -3.20 15.53 22.83
#